data_AF-A0A6P9AZ41-F1
#
_entry.id   AF-A0A6P9AZ41-F1
#
_cell.length_a   1.000
_cell.length_b   1.000
_cell.length_c   1.000
_cell.angle_alpha   90.00
_cell.angle_beta   90.00
_cell.angle_gamma   90.00
#
_symmetry.space_group_name_H-M   'P 1'
#
loop_
_entity.id
_entity.type
_entity.pdbx_description
1 polymer ?
#
loop_
_entity_poly.entity_id
_entity_poly.type
_entity_poly.pdbx_seq_one_letter_code
_entity_poly.pdbx_strand_id
1 'polypeptide(L)'
;QSAERCVSTLLDLIQTKVNYVVQEAIVVIKDIFRKYPNKYESVIATLCENLDSLDEPEARAAMIWIVGEYAERIDNADELLESFLEGFHDESTQVLGLSR
;
A
#
# COMPACT_ATOMS: atom_id res chain seq x y z
N GLN A 1 21.99 -3.79 6.10
CA GLN A 1 22.63 -2.77 5.25
C GLN A 1 22.05 -2.74 3.84
N SER A 2 21.94 -3.84 3.09
CA SER A 2 21.41 -3.76 1.71
C SER A 2 19.92 -3.39 1.64
N ALA A 3 19.07 -3.97 2.49
CA ALA A 3 17.63 -3.70 2.47
C ALA A 3 17.27 -2.25 2.79
N GLU A 4 18.02 -1.60 3.67
CA GLU A 4 17.83 -0.20 4.05
C GLU A 4 18.09 0.74 2.87
N ARG A 5 19.14 0.49 2.08
CA ARG A 5 19.37 1.22 0.84
C ARG A 5 18.26 0.99 -0.18
N CYS A 6 17.75 -0.24 -0.31
CA CYS A 6 16.62 -0.52 -1.19
C CYS A 6 15.38 0.27 -0.78
N VAL A 7 15.03 0.29 0.52
CA VAL A 7 13.90 1.07 1.03
C VAL A 7 14.09 2.57 0.76
N SER A 8 15.29 3.11 0.99
CA SER A 8 15.59 4.51 0.66
C SER A 8 15.37 4.81 -0.82
N THR A 9 15.85 3.95 -1.72
CA THR A 9 15.63 4.14 -3.17
C THR A 9 14.16 4.03 -3.55
N LEU A 10 13.41 3.09 -2.95
CA LEU A 10 11.97 2.96 -3.19
C LEU A 10 11.19 4.19 -2.70
N LEU A 11 11.59 4.78 -1.57
CA LEU A 11 11.06 6.05 -1.10
C LEU A 11 11.33 7.19 -2.08
N ASP A 12 12.56 7.31 -2.60
CA ASP A 12 12.90 8.31 -3.60
C ASP A 12 12.03 8.16 -4.86
N LEU A 13 11.76 6.90 -5.26
CA LEU A 13 10.86 6.58 -6.37
C LEU A 13 9.41 6.98 -6.08
N ILE A 14 8.91 6.78 -4.86
CA ILE A 14 7.57 7.23 -4.47
C ILE A 14 7.47 8.77 -4.54
N GLN A 15 8.52 9.47 -4.10
CA GLN A 15 8.58 10.94 -4.17
C GLN A 15 8.58 11.50 -5.59
N THR A 16 8.93 10.70 -6.62
CA THR A 16 8.80 11.13 -8.02
C THR A 16 7.35 11.37 -8.46
N LYS A 17 6.37 10.88 -7.69
CA LYS A 17 4.92 10.95 -7.97
C LYS A 17 4.53 10.34 -9.32
N VAL A 18 5.34 9.43 -9.83
CA VAL A 18 5.01 8.67 -11.03
C VAL A 18 4.11 7.51 -10.62
N ASN A 19 2.82 7.60 -10.94
CA ASN A 19 1.78 6.72 -10.37
C ASN A 19 2.12 5.22 -10.48
N TYR A 20 2.46 4.73 -11.68
CA TYR A 20 2.82 3.31 -11.87
C TYR A 20 4.05 2.88 -11.05
N VAL A 21 5.02 3.79 -10.82
CA VAL A 21 6.22 3.50 -10.02
C VAL A 21 5.88 3.44 -8.54
N VAL A 22 5.03 4.36 -8.06
CA VAL A 22 4.57 4.40 -6.67
C VAL A 22 3.86 3.10 -6.32
N GLN A 23 2.98 2.64 -7.21
CA GLN A 23 2.20 1.41 -7.04
C GLN A 23 3.10 0.16 -6.96
N GLU A 24 4.02 0.00 -7.91
CA GLU A 24 5.01 -1.10 -7.88
C GLU A 24 5.90 -1.04 -6.64
N ALA A 25 6.33 0.17 -6.24
CA ALA A 25 7.15 0.35 -5.05
C ALA A 25 6.44 -0.09 -3.77
N ILE A 26 5.14 0.21 -3.63
CA ILE A 26 4.30 -0.21 -2.49
C ILE A 26 4.25 -1.75 -2.38
N VAL A 27 4.03 -2.44 -3.51
CA VAL A 27 3.99 -3.91 -3.54
C VAL A 27 5.31 -4.51 -3.05
N VAL A 28 6.45 -3.94 -3.48
CA VAL A 28 7.77 -4.37 -3.04
C VAL A 28 8.03 -4.04 -1.57
N ILE A 29 7.59 -2.86 -1.09
CA ILE A 29 7.76 -2.46 0.31
C ILE A 29 6.99 -3.39 1.26
N LYS A 30 5.77 -3.81 0.89
CA LYS A 30 5.02 -4.83 1.63
C LYS A 30 5.86 -6.09 1.85
N ASP A 31 6.52 -6.60 0.80
CA ASP A 31 7.36 -7.79 0.91
C ASP A 31 8.60 -7.56 1.78
N ILE A 32 9.17 -6.34 1.76
CA ILE A 32 10.26 -5.95 2.65
C ILE A 32 9.79 -5.95 4.11
N PHE A 33 8.61 -5.41 4.41
CA PHE A 33 8.05 -5.39 5.77
C PHE A 33 7.78 -6.79 6.30
N ARG A 34 7.25 -7.68 5.46
CA ARG A 34 7.08 -9.11 5.81
C ARG A 34 8.39 -9.79 6.17
N LYS A 35 9.49 -9.40 5.52
CA LYS A 35 10.82 -9.97 5.76
C LYS A 35 11.56 -9.32 6.93
N TYR A 36 11.30 -8.04 7.20
CA TYR A 36 11.96 -7.24 8.23
C TYR A 36 10.93 -6.40 9.02
N PRO A 37 10.14 -7.04 9.90
CA PRO A 37 9.13 -6.34 10.68
C PRO A 37 9.75 -5.30 11.62
N ASN A 38 9.00 -4.23 11.92
CA ASN A 38 9.34 -3.20 12.93
C ASN A 38 10.62 -2.39 12.69
N LYS A 39 11.12 -2.31 11.44
CA LYS A 39 12.34 -1.54 11.11
C LYS A 39 12.11 -0.24 10.35
N TYR A 40 11.01 -0.14 9.61
CA TYR A 40 10.82 0.91 8.61
C TYR A 40 9.47 1.61 8.81
N GLU A 41 9.03 1.77 10.06
CA GLU A 41 7.72 2.34 10.40
C GLU A 41 7.56 3.78 9.90
N SER A 42 8.65 4.55 9.83
CA SER A 42 8.65 5.91 9.28
C SER A 42 8.23 5.98 7.81
N VAL A 43 8.36 4.88 7.07
CA VAL A 43 7.96 4.77 5.65
C VAL A 43 6.44 4.76 5.53
N ILE A 44 5.73 4.21 6.51
CA ILE A 44 4.28 4.00 6.47
C ILE A 44 3.55 5.32 6.27
N ALA A 45 3.94 6.36 7.00
CA ALA A 45 3.35 7.70 6.85
C ALA A 45 3.46 8.21 5.41
N THR A 46 4.63 8.06 4.77
CA THR A 46 4.82 8.46 3.37
C THR A 46 3.96 7.62 2.41
N LEU A 47 3.75 6.34 2.68
CA LEU A 47 2.88 5.51 1.84
C LEU A 47 1.42 5.93 1.96
N CYS A 48 0.95 6.22 3.17
CA CYS A 48 -0.41 6.69 3.43
C CYS A 48 -0.72 8.01 2.73
N GLU A 49 0.25 8.92 2.58
CA GLU A 49 0.07 10.17 1.81
C GLU A 49 -0.16 9.94 0.31
N ASN A 50 0.20 8.78 -0.23
CA ASN A 50 0.08 8.46 -1.66
C ASN A 50 -1.08 7.49 -1.95
N LEU A 51 -1.90 7.19 -0.94
CA LEU A 51 -2.91 6.15 -0.95
C LEU A 51 -4.09 6.50 -1.88
N ASP A 52 -4.41 7.79 -2.02
CA ASP A 52 -5.42 8.32 -2.94
C ASP A 52 -5.07 8.16 -4.43
N SER A 53 -3.81 7.84 -4.74
CA SER A 53 -3.33 7.69 -6.13
C SER A 53 -3.33 6.25 -6.64
N LEU A 54 -3.77 5.28 -5.82
CA LEU A 54 -3.64 3.86 -6.11
C LEU A 54 -4.80 3.33 -6.95
N ASP A 55 -4.51 3.08 -8.22
CA ASP A 55 -5.48 2.54 -9.19
C ASP A 55 -5.43 1.00 -9.29
N GLU A 56 -4.25 0.39 -9.13
CA GLU A 56 -4.04 -1.07 -9.23
C GLU A 56 -4.54 -1.81 -7.99
N PRO A 57 -5.31 -2.89 -8.17
CA PRO A 57 -5.85 -3.68 -7.06
C PRO A 57 -4.72 -4.33 -6.23
N GLU A 58 -3.59 -4.68 -6.85
CA GLU A 58 -2.46 -5.28 -6.15
C GLU A 58 -1.77 -4.29 -5.20
N ALA A 59 -1.65 -3.03 -5.61
CA ALA A 59 -1.10 -1.96 -4.77
C ALA A 59 -2.07 -1.59 -3.63
N ARG A 60 -3.38 -1.53 -3.91
CA ARG A 60 -4.41 -1.36 -2.87
C ARG A 60 -4.38 -2.48 -1.84
N ALA A 61 -4.35 -3.74 -2.27
CA ALA A 61 -4.26 -4.89 -1.37
C ALA A 61 -2.98 -4.87 -0.53
N ALA A 62 -1.86 -4.45 -1.12
CA ALA A 62 -0.61 -4.26 -0.39
C ALA A 62 -0.72 -3.17 0.69
N MET A 63 -1.37 -2.04 0.40
CA MET A 63 -1.61 -0.99 1.38
C MET A 63 -2.55 -1.44 2.51
N ILE A 64 -3.66 -2.11 2.18
CA ILE A 64 -4.58 -2.65 3.20
C ILE A 64 -3.83 -3.58 4.15
N TRP A 65 -2.96 -4.44 3.62
CA TRP A 65 -2.13 -5.32 4.44
C TRP A 65 -1.18 -4.52 5.35
N ILE A 66 -0.49 -3.50 4.82
CA ILE A 66 0.43 -2.66 5.62
C ILE A 66 -0.35 -1.92 6.71
N VAL A 67 -1.47 -1.27 6.38
CA VAL A 67 -2.28 -0.53 7.36
C VAL A 67 -2.82 -1.46 8.43
N GLY A 68 -3.32 -2.64 8.06
CA GLY A 68 -3.83 -3.64 9.00
C GLY A 68 -2.75 -4.20 9.94
N GLU A 69 -1.58 -4.53 9.41
CA GLU A 69 -0.45 -5.06 10.21
C GLU A 69 0.07 -4.02 11.21
N TYR A 70 0.03 -2.73 10.84
CA TYR A 70 0.51 -1.62 11.65
C TYR A 70 -0.63 -0.78 12.26
N ALA A 71 -1.85 -1.31 12.33
CA ALA A 71 -3.04 -0.57 12.76
C ALA A 71 -2.91 -0.02 14.19
N GLU A 72 -2.21 -0.73 15.08
CA GLU A 72 -1.94 -0.26 16.45
C GLU A 72 -1.01 0.97 16.52
N ARG A 73 -0.34 1.31 15.42
CA ARG A 73 0.63 2.42 15.33
C ARG A 73 0.17 3.56 14.44
N ILE A 74 -0.85 3.33 13.62
CA ILE A 74 -1.42 4.32 12.72
C ILE A 74 -2.69 4.83 13.38
N ASP A 75 -2.68 6.06 13.86
CA ASP A 75 -3.81 6.63 14.62
C ASP A 75 -5.11 6.68 13.81
N ASN A 76 -5.02 6.80 12.49
CA ASN A 76 -6.14 6.86 11.54
C ASN A 76 -6.30 5.56 10.72
N ALA A 77 -5.86 4.42 11.25
CA ALA A 77 -5.93 3.15 10.53
C ALA A 77 -7.37 2.73 10.21
N ASP A 78 -8.30 3.03 11.12
CA ASP A 78 -9.73 2.79 11.00
C ASP A 78 -10.34 3.56 9.82
N GLU A 79 -10.09 4.86 9.74
CA GLU A 79 -10.58 5.70 8.64
C GLU A 79 -10.03 5.23 7.28
N LEU A 80 -8.73 4.89 7.23
CA LEU A 80 -8.10 4.38 6.02
C LEU A 80 -8.69 3.04 5.57
N LEU A 81 -8.91 2.11 6.50
CA LEU A 81 -9.51 0.81 6.20
C LEU A 81 -10.98 0.96 5.78
N GLU A 82 -11.73 1.88 6.38
CA GLU A 82 -13.11 2.18 5.98
C GLU A 82 -13.17 2.73 4.55
N SER A 83 -12.26 3.64 4.18
CA SER A 83 -12.14 4.14 2.80
C SER A 83 -11.90 3.01 1.79
N PHE A 84 -11.06 2.03 2.13
CA PHE A 84 -10.86 0.85 1.29
C PHE A 84 -12.11 -0.06 1.20
N LEU A 85 -12.87 -0.19 2.28
CA LEU A 85 -14.11 -0.98 2.32
C LEU A 85 -15.22 -0.34 1.48
N GLU A 86 -15.31 0.99 1.43
CA GLU A 86 -16.26 1.69 0.56
C GLU A 86 -15.96 1.43 -0.94
N GLY A 87 -14.68 1.42 -1.32
CA GLY A 87 -14.26 1.10 -2.70
C GLY A 87 -14.47 -0.37 -3.10
N PHE A 88 -14.48 -1.29 -2.14
CA PHE A 88 -14.66 -2.73 -2.39
C PHE A 88 -16.02 -3.07 -3.03
N HIS A 89 -17.05 -2.27 -2.73
CA HIS A 89 -18.39 -2.51 -3.24
C HIS A 89 -18.53 -2.18 -4.74
N ASP A 90 -17.70 -1.26 -5.26
CA ASP A 90 -17.66 -0.85 -6.67
C ASP A 90 -16.80 -1.81 -7.52
N GLU A 91 -15.71 -2.35 -6.94
CA GLU A 91 -14.81 -3.32 -7.61
C GLU A 91 -15.43 -4.71 -7.84
N SER A 92 -16.34 -5.17 -6.97
CA SER A 92 -16.88 -6.54 -7.02
C SER A 92 -17.76 -6.85 -8.24
N THR A 93 -18.09 -5.84 -9.07
CA THR A 93 -19.02 -6.03 -10.19
C THR A 93 -18.40 -6.60 -11.47
N GLN A 94 -17.07 -6.74 -11.58
CA GLN A 94 -16.42 -7.13 -12.84
C GLN A 94 -16.21 -8.65 -13.06
N VAL A 95 -16.52 -9.51 -12.10
CA VAL A 95 -16.20 -10.97 -12.18
C VAL A 95 -17.39 -11.93 -12.32
N LEU A 96 -18.64 -11.43 -12.38
CA LEU A 96 -19.85 -12.28 -12.51
C LEU A 96 -20.59 -12.11 -13.85
N GLY A 97 -19.87 -11.77 -14.93
CA GLY A 97 -20.43 -11.53 -16.27
C GLY A 97 -20.13 -12.59 -17.34
N LEU A 98 -19.45 -13.71 -17.03
CA LEU A 98 -19.14 -14.78 -17.99
C LEU A 98 -19.89 -16.08 -17.68
N SER A 99 -21.19 -15.97 -17.51
CA SER A 99 -22.10 -17.12 -17.62
C SER A 99 -23.29 -16.74 -18.50
N ARG A 100 -23.07 -16.73 -19.80
CA ARG A 100 -24.10 -17.05 -20.80
C ARG A 100 -23.47 -17.47 -22.12
#